data_AF-A0A381RT99-F1
#
_entry.id   AF-A0A381RT99-F1
#
_cell.length_a   1.000
_cell.length_b   1.000
_cell.length_c   1.000
_cell.angle_alpha   90.00
_cell.angle_beta   90.00
_cell.angle_gamma   90.00
#
_symmetry.space_group_name_H-M   'P 1'
#
loop_
_entity.id
_entity.type
_entity.pdbx_description
1 polymer ?
#
loop_
_entity_poly.entity_id
_entity_poly.type
_entity_poly.pdbx_seq_one_letter_code
_entity_poly.pdbx_strand_id
1 'polypeptide(L)'
;MQGIYLKKVVLRLPTPGDAPFGVLKGNGRALEILGLGESPMAGVGIAKHSETLTGLTAIRLNQLMDRQVNWKVLAKNGLTIKTLNQLIKEQPS
;
A
#
# COMPACT_ATOMS: atom_id res chain seq x y z
N MET A 1 -0.64 38.98 -6.34
CA MET A 1 -0.34 37.84 -5.43
C MET A 1 -1.62 37.06 -5.11
N GLN A 2 -2.16 36.27 -6.04
CA GLN A 2 -3.47 35.59 -5.84
C GLN A 2 -3.51 34.14 -6.36
N GLY A 3 -2.41 33.37 -6.20
CA GLY A 3 -2.39 31.96 -6.60
C GLY A 3 -1.73 30.99 -5.62
N ILE A 4 -1.01 31.50 -4.61
CA ILE A 4 -0.19 30.67 -3.70
C ILE A 4 -0.99 30.20 -2.48
N TYR A 5 -2.07 30.90 -2.12
CA TYR A 5 -2.83 30.59 -0.89
C TYR A 5 -3.81 29.42 -1.05
N LEU A 6 -4.29 29.15 -2.27
CA LEU A 6 -5.21 28.03 -2.52
C LEU A 6 -4.53 26.65 -2.42
N LYS A 7 -3.20 26.59 -2.56
CA LYS A 7 -2.41 25.35 -2.38
C LYS A 7 -2.22 24.94 -0.91
N LYS A 8 -2.58 25.80 0.06
CA LYS A 8 -2.41 25.51 1.50
C LYS A 8 -3.59 24.81 2.16
N VAL A 9 -4.76 24.74 1.50
CA VAL A 9 -5.98 24.16 2.07
C VAL A 9 -6.57 23.08 1.15
N VAL A 10 -5.75 22.42 0.34
CA VAL A 10 -6.12 21.07 -0.11
C VAL A 10 -5.94 20.20 1.13
N LEU A 11 -7.06 19.86 1.77
CA LEU A 11 -7.13 18.92 2.88
C LEU A 11 -6.25 17.72 2.51
N ARG A 12 -5.05 17.61 3.10
CA ARG A 12 -4.22 16.43 2.90
C ARG A 12 -4.94 15.32 3.62
N LEU A 13 -5.68 14.51 2.88
CA LEU A 13 -6.35 13.34 3.43
C LEU A 13 -5.29 12.44 4.06
N PRO A 14 -5.50 11.98 5.30
CA PRO A 14 -4.52 11.16 5.99
C PRO A 14 -4.34 9.82 5.27
N THR A 15 -3.13 9.29 5.29
CA THR A 15 -2.87 7.88 4.98
C THR A 15 -3.17 7.03 6.22
N PRO A 16 -3.41 5.71 6.08
CA PRO A 16 -3.66 4.86 7.22
C PRO A 16 -2.45 4.86 8.17
N GLY A 17 -2.71 4.91 9.49
CA GLY A 17 -1.67 4.94 10.53
C GLY A 17 -1.28 3.56 11.07
N ASP A 18 -1.95 2.50 10.61
CA ASP A 18 -1.69 1.12 11.00
C ASP A 18 -0.51 0.52 10.22
N ALA A 19 -0.15 -0.73 10.57
CA ALA A 19 0.94 -1.43 9.91
C ALA A 19 0.64 -1.57 8.39
N PRO A 20 1.59 -1.20 7.50
CA PRO A 20 1.40 -1.28 6.05
C PRO A 20 1.57 -2.69 5.50
N PHE A 21 1.28 -3.71 6.32
CA PHE A 21 1.43 -5.11 5.95
C PHE A 21 0.47 -5.97 6.77
N GLY A 22 0.21 -7.17 6.27
CA GLY A 22 -0.63 -8.14 6.96
C GLY A 22 -0.47 -9.55 6.41
N VAL A 23 -1.08 -10.49 7.14
CA VAL A 23 -1.09 -11.92 6.78
C VAL A 23 -2.52 -12.43 6.87
N LEU A 24 -2.97 -13.09 5.81
CA LEU A 24 -4.24 -13.83 5.74
C LEU A 24 -3.93 -15.32 5.73
N LYS A 25 -4.56 -16.10 6.60
CA LYS A 25 -4.33 -17.55 6.69
C LYS A 25 -5.06 -18.28 5.55
N GLY A 26 -4.48 -19.38 5.08
CA GLY A 26 -5.08 -20.31 4.13
C GLY A 26 -4.26 -21.59 4.07
N ASN A 27 -4.81 -22.66 3.50
CA ASN A 27 -4.21 -23.99 3.56
C ASN A 27 -3.22 -24.29 2.42
N GLY A 28 -3.34 -23.59 1.30
CA GLY A 28 -2.44 -23.72 0.16
C GLY A 28 -1.14 -22.91 0.30
N ARG A 29 -0.19 -23.15 -0.62
CA ARG A 29 1.13 -22.48 -0.64
C ARG A 29 1.02 -20.97 -0.50
N ALA A 30 1.84 -20.33 0.33
CA ALA A 30 1.78 -18.88 0.53
C ALA A 30 1.93 -18.08 -0.78
N LEU A 31 1.28 -16.91 -0.83
CA LEU A 31 1.41 -15.87 -1.84
C LEU A 31 2.00 -14.62 -1.18
N GLU A 32 2.99 -14.02 -1.84
CA GLU A 32 3.59 -12.75 -1.44
C GLU A 32 3.09 -11.64 -2.36
N ILE A 33 2.56 -10.56 -1.80
CA ILE A 33 2.05 -9.41 -2.55
C ILE A 33 2.74 -8.13 -2.07
N LEU A 34 3.30 -7.39 -3.02
CA LEU A 34 3.90 -6.10 -2.78
C LEU A 34 3.16 -5.01 -3.57
N GLY A 35 2.45 -4.14 -2.86
CA GLY A 35 1.82 -2.95 -3.40
C GLY A 35 2.82 -1.80 -3.52
N LEU A 36 3.13 -1.38 -4.75
CA LEU A 36 4.06 -0.30 -5.03
C LEU A 36 3.33 0.86 -5.72
N GLY A 37 3.59 2.10 -5.28
CA GLY A 37 3.04 3.26 -5.98
C GLY A 37 3.13 4.58 -5.21
N GLU A 38 2.37 5.55 -5.71
CA GLU A 38 2.27 6.90 -5.13
C GLU A 38 1.10 6.99 -4.13
N SER A 39 0.42 8.14 -4.06
CA SER A 39 -0.67 8.40 -3.11
C SER A 39 -1.85 7.42 -3.14
N PRO A 40 -2.28 6.85 -4.30
CA PRO A 40 -3.40 5.90 -4.29
C PRO A 40 -3.02 4.57 -3.63
N MET A 41 -1.77 4.16 -3.78
CA MET A 41 -1.27 2.93 -3.15
C MET A 41 -1.01 3.16 -1.66
N ALA A 42 -0.66 4.38 -1.25
CA ALA A 42 -0.54 4.78 0.15
C ALA A 42 -1.89 4.85 0.89
N GLY A 43 -3.02 4.76 0.18
CA GLY A 43 -4.35 4.78 0.78
C GLY A 43 -4.77 6.14 1.32
N VAL A 44 -4.44 7.23 0.63
CA VAL A 44 -4.89 8.57 1.02
C VAL A 44 -6.42 8.61 1.16
N GLY A 45 -6.90 8.91 2.37
CA GLY A 45 -8.34 8.90 2.71
C GLY A 45 -8.91 7.55 3.15
N ILE A 46 -8.07 6.52 3.29
CA ILE A 46 -8.46 5.18 3.75
C ILE A 46 -8.07 5.02 5.22
N ALA A 47 -8.90 4.34 6.01
CA ALA A 47 -8.71 4.20 7.45
C ALA A 47 -7.64 3.16 7.81
N LYS A 48 -7.58 2.03 7.08
CA LYS A 48 -6.65 0.92 7.34
C LYS A 48 -5.93 0.46 6.07
N HIS A 49 -4.69 0.01 6.20
CA HIS A 49 -3.95 -0.55 5.07
C HIS A 49 -4.63 -1.80 4.48
N SER A 50 -5.37 -2.57 5.27
CA SER A 50 -6.16 -3.72 4.79
C SER A 50 -7.28 -3.33 3.82
N GLU A 51 -7.70 -2.07 3.84
CA GLU A 51 -8.76 -1.51 2.99
C GLU A 51 -8.19 -0.80 1.74
N THR A 52 -6.85 -0.76 1.61
CA THR A 52 -6.19 -0.28 0.40
C THR A 52 -6.34 -1.27 -0.74
N LEU A 53 -6.04 -0.85 -1.98
CA LEU A 53 -6.06 -1.74 -3.15
C LEU A 53 -5.26 -3.02 -2.92
N THR A 54 -4.07 -2.93 -2.32
CA THR A 54 -3.24 -4.10 -2.01
C THR A 54 -3.89 -5.00 -0.97
N GLY A 55 -4.40 -4.43 0.13
CA GLY A 55 -5.08 -5.19 1.17
C GLY A 55 -6.33 -5.91 0.65
N LEU A 56 -7.18 -5.21 -0.11
CA LEU A 56 -8.38 -5.77 -0.72
C LEU A 56 -8.05 -6.86 -1.76
N THR A 57 -6.99 -6.66 -2.55
CA THR A 57 -6.50 -7.67 -3.50
C THR A 57 -6.03 -8.93 -2.77
N ALA A 58 -5.29 -8.76 -1.66
CA ALA A 58 -4.84 -9.88 -0.82
C ALA A 58 -6.04 -10.66 -0.25
N ILE A 59 -7.04 -9.95 0.27
CA ILE A 59 -8.30 -10.55 0.77
C ILE A 59 -8.98 -11.35 -0.35
N ARG A 60 -9.10 -10.77 -1.54
CA ARG A 60 -9.80 -11.43 -2.64
C ARG A 60 -9.07 -12.68 -3.13
N LEU A 61 -7.74 -12.63 -3.22
CA LEU A 61 -6.92 -13.79 -3.62
C LEU A 61 -6.96 -14.91 -2.58
N ASN A 62 -6.90 -14.57 -1.29
CA ASN A 62 -7.06 -15.54 -0.21
C ASN A 62 -8.40 -16.29 -0.32
N GLN A 63 -9.50 -15.55 -0.49
CA GLN A 63 -10.85 -16.12 -0.62
C GLN A 63 -11.03 -17.00 -1.85
N LEU A 64 -10.41 -16.64 -2.98
CA LEU A 64 -10.55 -17.38 -4.24
C LEU A 64 -9.72 -18.66 -4.28
N MET A 65 -8.62 -18.71 -3.54
CA MET A 65 -7.59 -19.74 -3.71
C MET A 65 -7.37 -20.62 -2.46
N ASP A 66 -7.93 -20.25 -1.30
CA ASP A 66 -7.63 -20.84 0.02
C ASP A 66 -6.11 -20.93 0.29
N ARG A 67 -5.37 -19.87 -0.05
CA ARG A 67 -3.92 -19.78 0.14
C ARG A 67 -3.60 -18.73 1.18
N GLN A 68 -2.57 -18.97 2.00
CA GLN A 68 -2.03 -17.89 2.83
C GLN A 68 -1.58 -16.73 1.92
N VAL A 69 -1.89 -15.50 2.31
CA VAL A 69 -1.45 -14.30 1.59
C VAL A 69 -0.77 -13.35 2.54
N ASN A 70 0.52 -13.14 2.32
CA ASN A 70 1.32 -12.13 2.97
C ASN A 70 1.35 -10.91 2.05
N TRP A 71 1.02 -9.74 2.58
CA TRP A 71 0.94 -8.53 1.78
C TRP A 71 1.59 -7.34 2.48
N LYS A 72 2.17 -6.45 1.67
CA LYS A 72 2.82 -5.22 2.14
C LYS A 72 2.59 -4.08 1.14
N VAL A 73 2.43 -2.87 1.65
CA VAL A 73 2.37 -1.63 0.89
C VAL A 73 3.69 -0.87 1.08
N LEU A 74 4.35 -0.55 -0.02
CA LEU A 74 5.45 0.41 -0.07
C LEU A 74 5.04 1.56 -0.97
N ALA A 75 4.48 2.59 -0.35
CA ALA A 75 4.09 3.82 -1.02
C ALA A 75 4.50 5.02 -0.17
N LYS A 76 5.12 6.01 -0.81
CA LYS A 76 5.61 7.24 -0.19
C LYS A 76 5.42 8.36 -1.20
N ASN A 77 4.96 9.51 -0.71
CA ASN A 77 4.77 10.70 -1.56
C ASN A 77 6.09 11.03 -2.28
N GLY A 78 6.07 11.06 -3.62
CA GLY A 78 7.23 11.38 -4.44
C GLY A 78 8.20 10.22 -4.73
N LEU A 79 7.78 8.96 -4.58
CA LEU A 79 8.56 7.79 -5.04
C LEU A 79 8.70 7.83 -6.57
N THR A 80 9.83 8.33 -7.04
CA THR A 80 10.27 8.10 -8.42
C THR A 80 10.65 6.62 -8.60
N ILE A 81 10.41 6.07 -9.80
CA ILE A 81 10.74 4.66 -10.15
C ILE A 81 12.17 4.26 -9.74
N LYS A 82 13.11 5.23 -9.75
CA LYS A 82 14.50 5.03 -9.36
C LYS A 82 14.68 4.70 -7.87
N THR A 83 13.91 5.36 -7.00
CA THR A 83 13.91 5.12 -5.53
C THR A 83 13.19 3.80 -5.20
N LEU A 84 12.16 3.47 -5.99
CA LEU A 84 11.44 2.21 -5.89
C LEU A 84 12.35 0.98 -6.09
N ASN A 85 13.21 1.04 -7.10
CA ASN A 85 14.17 -0.04 -7.39
C ASN A 85 15.22 -0.23 -6.27
N GLN A 86 15.55 0.82 -5.52
CA GLN A 86 16.43 0.69 -4.35
C GLN A 86 15.70 0.00 -3.19
N LEU A 87 14.46 0.37 -2.91
CA LEU A 87 13.65 -0.23 -1.85
C LEU A 87 13.36 -1.72 -2.07
N ILE A 88 13.19 -2.16 -3.33
CA ILE A 88 13.03 -3.58 -3.67
C ILE A 88 14.32 -4.35 -3.37
N LYS A 89 15.50 -3.78 -3.69
CA LYS A 89 16.80 -4.40 -3.40
C LYS A 89 17.10 -4.51 -1.89
N GLU A 90 16.50 -3.65 -1.09
CA GLU A 90 16.67 -3.62 0.36
C GLU A 90 15.68 -4.52 1.12
N GLN A 91 14.71 -5.15 0.45
CA GLN A 91 13.89 -6.19 1.09
C GLN A 91 14.73 -7.48 1.21
N PRO A 92 14.89 -8.04 2.42
CA PRO A 92 15.56 -9.33 2.58
C PRO A 92 14.75 -10.44 1.90
N SER A 93 15.47 -11.39 1.29
CA SER A 93 14.95 -12.60 0.64
C SER A 93 14.41 -13.61 1.63
#